data_AF-U7TKN8-F1
#
_entry.id   AF-U7TKN8-F1
#
_cell.length_a   1.000
_cell.length_b   1.000
_cell.length_c   1.000
_cell.angle_alpha   90.00
_cell.angle_beta   90.00
_cell.angle_gamma   90.00
#
_symmetry.space_group_name_H-M   'P 1'
#
loop_
_entity.id
_entity.type
_entity.pdbx_description
1 polymer ?
#
loop_
_entity_poly.entity_id
_entity_poly.type
_entity_poly.pdbx_seq_one_letter_code
_entity_poly.pdbx_strand_id
1 'polypeptide(L)' 'VGIEAMGEEQPIATNETKEGRAQNRRVEFKLVQRENISATGENK' A
#
# COMPACT_ATOMS: atom_id res chain seq x y z
N VAL A 1 4.58 -11.29 2.64
CA VAL A 1 3.78 -10.47 1.72
C VAL A 1 2.46 -10.20 2.43
N GLY A 2 2.09 -8.94 2.64
CA GLY A 2 0.79 -8.56 3.20
C GLY A 2 -0.14 -8.06 2.09
N ILE A 3 -1.43 -8.30 2.22
CA ILE A 3 -2.45 -7.74 1.33
C ILE A 3 -3.29 -6.77 2.17
N GLU A 4 -3.37 -5.52 1.74
CA GLU A 4 -4.21 -4.49 2.35
C GLU A 4 -5.32 -4.11 1.38
N ALA A 5 -6.57 -4.18 1.82
CA ALA A 5 -7.73 -3.80 1.03
C ALA A 5 -8.21 -2.41 1.46
N MET A 6 -8.11 -1.42 0.56
CA MET A 6 -8.41 -0.01 0.85
C MET A 6 -9.81 0.46 0.42
N GLY A 7 -10.62 -0.44 -0.17
CA GLY A 7 -11.99 -0.11 -0.61
C GLY A 7 -12.05 1.15 -1.47
N GLU A 8 -12.94 2.08 -1.11
CA GLU A 8 -13.14 3.37 -1.79
C GLU A 8 -12.44 4.54 -1.06
N GLU A 9 -11.66 4.27 -0.02
CA GLU A 9 -11.11 5.30 0.88
C GLU A 9 -9.95 6.10 0.24
N GLN A 10 -9.36 5.59 -0.85
CA GLN A 10 -8.24 6.22 -1.56
C GLN A 10 -8.50 6.32 -3.07
N PRO A 11 -9.46 7.18 -3.49
CA PRO A 11 -9.73 7.40 -4.91
C PRO A 11 -8.58 8.21 -5.54
N ILE A 12 -8.18 7.82 -6.75
CA ILE A 12 -7.23 8.59 -7.57
C ILE A 12 -7.93 9.44 -8.63
N ALA A 13 -9.21 9.18 -8.86
CA ALA A 13 -10.07 9.92 -9.75
C ALA A 13 -11.47 10.08 -9.13
N THR A 14 -12.27 11.01 -9.65
CA THR A 14 -13.66 11.19 -9.18
C THR A 14 -14.48 9.91 -9.35
N ASN A 15 -15.28 9.56 -8.33
CA ASN A 15 -16.22 8.45 -8.41
C ASN A 15 -17.50 8.79 -9.19
N GLU A 16 -17.66 10.05 -9.61
CA GLU A 16 -18.88 10.51 -10.31
C GLU A 16 -18.96 9.94 -11.73
N THR A 17 -17.82 9.76 -12.41
CA THR A 17 -17.76 9.26 -13.79
C THR A 17 -17.48 7.75 -13.84
N LYS A 18 -17.88 7.10 -14.96
CA LYS A 18 -17.60 5.67 -15.14
C LYS A 18 -16.11 5.40 -15.30
N GLU A 19 -15.44 6.31 -15.98
CA GLU A 19 -14.02 6.30 -16.27
C GLU A 19 -13.22 6.45 -14.98
N GLY A 20 -13.58 7.40 -14.10
CA GLY A 20 -12.92 7.60 -12.82
C GLY A 20 -13.09 6.41 -11.88
N ARG A 21 -14.29 5.81 -11.81
CA ARG A 21 -14.50 4.55 -11.08
C ARG A 21 -13.67 3.40 -11.65
N ALA A 22 -13.45 3.36 -12.96
CA ALA A 22 -12.59 2.35 -13.57
C ALA A 22 -11.12 2.52 -13.18
N GLN A 23 -10.64 3.76 -13.08
CA GLN A 23 -9.30 4.07 -12.58
C GLN A 23 -9.15 3.72 -11.09
N ASN A 24 -10.21 3.91 -10.29
CA ASN A 24 -10.17 3.61 -8.85
C ASN A 24 -10.12 2.11 -8.53
N ARG A 25 -10.61 1.22 -9.42
CA ARG A 25 -10.48 -0.24 -9.29
C ARG A 25 -9.06 -0.69 -9.64
N ARG A 26 -8.12 -0.54 -8.70
CA ARG A 26 -6.70 -0.85 -8.89
C ARG A 26 -6.09 -1.63 -7.74
N VAL A 27 -4.94 -2.25 -8.02
CA VAL A 27 -4.06 -2.88 -7.03
C VAL A 27 -2.71 -2.15 -7.10
N GLU A 28 -2.19 -1.75 -5.95
CA GLU A 28 -0.89 -1.09 -5.84
C GLU A 28 0.13 -2.00 -5.13
N PHE A 29 1.37 -1.96 -5.61
CA PHE A 29 2.48 -2.68 -4.97
C PHE A 29 3.40 -1.69 -4.28
N LYS A 30 3.53 -1.81 -2.96
CA LYS A 30 4.51 -1.08 -2.17
C LYS A 30 5.68 -2.00 -1.84
N LEU A 31 6.84 -1.72 -2.43
CA LEU A 31 8.09 -2.40 -2.09
C LEU A 31 8.62 -1.82 -0.78
N VAL A 32 8.36 -2.52 0.33
CA VAL A 32 8.89 -2.15 1.64
C VAL A 32 10.14 -2.98 1.93
N GLN A 33 11.28 -2.31 2.12
CA GLN A 33 12.44 -2.97 2.73
C GLN A 33 12.15 -3.12 4.22
N ARG A 34 12.14 -4.35 4.72
CA ARG A 34 12.19 -4.55 6.16
C ARG A 34 13.59 -4.19 6.61
N GLU A 35 13.73 -3.14 7.41
CA GLU A 35 14.94 -2.97 8.19
C GLU A 35 15.09 -4.21 9.07
N ASN A 36 16.16 -4.97 8.83
CA ASN A 36 16.60 -5.96 9.80
C ASN A 36 17.10 -5.16 10.99
N ILE A 37 16.26 -5.00 12.03
CA ILE A 37 16.77 -4.61 13.34
C ILE A 37 17.64 -5.79 13.79
N SER A 38 18.91 -5.79 13.38
CA SER A 38 19.91 -6.70 13.89
C SER A 38 20.07 -6.39 15.37
N ALA A 39 19.35 -7.16 16.19
CA ALA A 39 19.67 -7.33 17.58
C ALA A 39 21.08 -7.94 17.68
N THR A 40 22.12 -7.10 17.65
CA THR A 40 23.43 -7.40 18.23
C THR A 40 24.21 -6.10 18.39
N GLY A 41 24.35 -5.69 19.64
CA GLY A 41 25.20 -4.59 20.08
C GLY A 41 25.36 -4.49 21.59
N GLU A 42 24.80 -5.39 22.39
CA GLU A 42 25.33 -5.67 23.72
C GLU A 42 26.51 -6.63 23.57
N ASN A 43 27.72 -6.09 23.60
CA ASN A 43 28.88 -6.81 24.10
C ASN A 43 29.50 -5.96 25.21
N LYS A 44 29.61 -6.64 26.35
CA LYS A 44 30.16 -6.25 27.65
C LYS A 44 31.43 -5.40 27.61
#